data_AF-A0A7Y7TJT0-F1
#
_entry.id   AF-A0A7Y7TJT0-F1
#
_cell.length_a   1.000
_cell.length_b   1.000
_cell.length_c   1.000
_cell.angle_alpha   90.00
_cell.angle_beta   90.00
_cell.angle_gamma   90.00
#
_symmetry.space_group_name_H-M   'P 1'
#
loop_
_entity.id
_entity.type
_entity.pdbx_description
1 polymer ?
#
loop_
_entity_poly.entity_id
_entity_poly.type
_entity_poly.pdbx_seq_one_letter_code
_entity_poly.pdbx_strand_id
1 'polypeptide(L)'
;MDKDYQWIFSGIGVSILAIFFAIFKKYLLKTSKSNIKENKLIKIKENNLIKIEENNAIKNLKIEDSFNINNIYNNYQSVDNTDSNSYNTDLNFTDLNPYEIVEIIRKSPVYQQTDNMKNYIGLKFKWILEIYSVDKIDDNIVNISLYPKKRISPLIQFKININEFPAFKTFYRDELLEITGKILEFENISITVEPIKINKI
;
A
#
# COMPACT_ATOMS: atom_id res chain seq x y z
N MET A 1 -52.32 5.99 10.90
CA MET A 1 -51.25 6.47 11.82
C MET A 1 -51.34 5.60 13.06
N ASP A 2 -50.50 4.58 13.11
CA ASP A 2 -50.55 3.57 14.17
C ASP A 2 -50.09 4.16 15.49
N LYS A 3 -50.94 4.03 16.51
CA LYS A 3 -50.74 4.54 17.87
C LYS A 3 -49.59 3.84 18.60
N ASP A 4 -49.03 2.79 18.01
CA ASP A 4 -48.08 1.87 18.63
C ASP A 4 -46.68 2.45 18.82
N TYR A 5 -46.38 3.63 18.26
CA TYR A 5 -45.07 4.29 18.41
C TYR A 5 -45.08 5.49 19.36
N GLN A 6 -46.24 5.89 19.91
CA GLN A 6 -46.32 7.06 20.80
C GLN A 6 -45.57 6.86 22.13
N TRP A 7 -45.39 5.61 22.57
CA TRP A 7 -44.63 5.30 23.78
C TRP A 7 -43.15 5.64 23.66
N ILE A 8 -42.58 5.68 22.45
CA ILE A 8 -41.17 6.02 22.21
C ILE A 8 -40.89 7.49 22.55
N PHE A 9 -41.89 8.36 22.35
CA PHE A 9 -41.83 9.78 22.72
C PHE A 9 -42.37 10.06 24.14
N SER A 10 -42.82 9.03 24.86
CA SER A 10 -43.10 9.16 26.29
C SER A 10 -41.78 9.34 27.05
N GLY A 11 -41.81 10.00 28.22
CA GLY A 11 -40.59 10.20 29.03
C GLY A 11 -39.83 8.91 29.38
N ILE A 12 -40.53 7.77 29.36
CA ILE A 12 -39.94 6.44 29.55
C ILE A 12 -39.11 6.02 28.32
N GLY A 13 -39.62 6.24 27.11
CA GLY A 13 -38.91 5.91 25.87
C GLY A 13 -37.61 6.71 25.71
N VAL A 14 -37.65 8.01 26.03
CA VAL A 14 -36.46 8.89 26.00
C VAL A 14 -35.40 8.45 27.02
N SER A 15 -35.82 7.99 28.21
CA SER A 15 -34.91 7.51 29.26
C SER A 15 -34.17 6.24 28.83
N ILE A 16 -34.85 5.30 28.17
CA ILE A 16 -34.24 4.06 27.66
C ILE A 16 -33.22 4.37 26.56
N LEU A 17 -33.55 5.26 25.63
CA LEU A 17 -32.64 5.70 24.57
C LEU A 17 -31.38 6.38 25.13
N ALA A 18 -31.53 7.24 26.14
CA ALA A 18 -30.41 7.91 26.79
C ALA A 18 -29.45 6.92 27.46
N ILE A 19 -29.97 5.88 28.14
CA ILE A 19 -29.15 4.82 28.74
C ILE A 19 -28.40 4.04 27.67
N PHE A 20 -29.06 3.70 26.56
CA PHE A 20 -28.43 2.98 25.45
C PHE A 20 -27.28 3.79 24.83
N PHE A 21 -27.49 5.09 24.62
CA PHE A 21 -26.46 6.00 24.12
C PHE A 21 -25.27 6.16 25.08
N ALA A 22 -25.54 6.22 26.39
CA ALA A 22 -24.49 6.32 27.41
C ALA A 22 -23.62 5.04 27.45
N ILE A 23 -24.23 3.87 27.36
CA ILE A 23 -23.52 2.59 27.29
C ILE A 23 -22.70 2.51 25.99
N PHE A 24 -23.29 2.86 24.85
CA PHE A 24 -22.63 2.84 23.55
C PHE A 24 -21.41 3.76 23.52
N LYS A 25 -21.52 5.00 24.05
CA LYS A 25 -20.40 5.94 24.16
C LYS A 25 -19.27 5.41 25.03
N LYS A 26 -19.59 4.72 26.14
CA LYS A 26 -18.58 4.12 27.03
C LYS A 26 -17.81 2.99 26.32
N TYR A 27 -18.47 2.20 25.48
CA TYR A 27 -17.81 1.16 24.67
C TYR A 27 -16.91 1.76 23.59
N LEU A 28 -17.38 2.77 22.85
CA LEU A 28 -16.58 3.47 21.82
C LEU A 28 -15.33 4.15 22.40
N LEU A 29 -15.42 4.77 23.57
CA LEU A 29 -14.26 5.44 24.18
C LEU A 29 -13.24 4.45 24.76
N LYS A 30 -13.67 3.22 25.11
CA LYS A 30 -12.77 2.19 25.66
C LYS A 30 -11.86 1.59 24.58
N THR A 31 -12.31 1.51 23.33
CA THR A 31 -11.47 1.02 22.21
C THR A 31 -10.41 2.03 21.78
N SER A 32 -10.65 3.33 21.95
CA SER A 32 -9.69 4.38 21.57
C SER A 32 -8.48 4.47 22.52
N LYS A 33 -8.62 4.18 23.82
CA LYS A 33 -7.51 4.29 24.79
C LYS A 33 -6.55 3.10 24.84
N SER A 34 -6.79 2.03 24.09
CA SER A 34 -5.96 0.82 24.12
C SER A 34 -4.74 0.85 23.19
N ASN A 35 -4.60 1.84 22.30
CA ASN A 35 -3.47 1.94 21.36
C ASN A 35 -2.47 3.07 21.68
N ILE A 36 -2.66 3.79 22.78
CA ILE A 36 -1.66 4.73 23.29
C ILE A 36 -0.88 4.02 24.41
N LYS A 37 -0.13 2.97 24.03
CA LYS A 37 1.00 2.53 24.84
C LYS A 37 2.10 3.58 24.67
N GLU A 38 2.16 4.45 25.67
CA GLU A 38 3.35 5.16 26.16
C GLU A 38 4.61 5.01 25.29
N ASN A 39 4.75 5.88 24.30
CA ASN A 39 6.08 6.35 23.93
C ASN A 39 6.59 7.18 25.11
N LYS A 40 7.24 6.47 26.04
CA LYS A 40 8.03 7.02 27.13
C LYS A 40 9.01 8.01 26.51
N LEU A 41 8.68 9.29 26.62
CA LEU A 41 9.53 10.43 26.34
C LEU A 41 10.91 10.17 26.94
N ILE A 42 11.87 9.82 26.08
CA ILE A 42 13.28 9.90 26.41
C ILE A 42 13.54 11.39 26.57
N LYS A 43 13.47 11.86 27.82
CA LYS A 43 14.01 13.13 28.25
C LYS A 43 15.52 13.01 28.05
N ILE A 44 16.02 13.41 26.89
CA ILE A 44 17.45 13.55 26.63
C ILE A 44 17.94 14.60 27.61
N LYS A 45 18.60 14.15 28.68
CA LYS A 45 19.46 14.99 29.50
C LYS A 45 20.57 15.46 28.58
N GLU A 46 20.51 16.74 28.22
CA GLU A 46 21.69 17.51 27.86
C GLU A 46 22.74 17.37 28.97
N ASN A 47 24.00 17.43 28.57
CA ASN A 47 25.23 17.29 29.35
C ASN A 47 25.86 15.89 29.28
N ASN A 48 26.62 15.66 28.21
CA ASN A 48 27.99 15.16 28.34
C ASN A 48 28.81 15.59 27.13
N LEU A 49 29.70 16.54 27.36
CA LEU A 49 30.86 16.86 26.53
C LEU A 49 31.71 15.59 26.39
N ILE A 50 31.61 14.91 25.25
CA ILE A 50 32.55 13.86 24.87
C ILE A 50 33.74 14.55 24.20
N LYS A 51 34.83 14.62 24.95
CA LYS A 51 36.20 14.77 24.43
C LYS A 51 36.42 13.60 23.45
N ILE A 52 36.51 13.91 22.16
CA ILE A 52 36.92 12.96 21.14
C ILE A 52 38.44 12.87 21.24
N GLU A 53 38.93 11.85 21.93
CA GLU A 53 40.29 11.34 21.72
C GLU A 53 40.28 10.47 20.46
N GLU A 54 41.10 10.89 19.50
CA GLU A 54 41.36 10.19 18.25
C GLU A 54 41.98 8.83 18.55
N ASN A 55 41.24 7.75 18.27
CA ASN A 55 41.82 6.43 18.12
C ASN A 55 41.57 5.90 16.71
N ASN A 56 42.64 5.94 15.93
CA ASN A 56 42.83 5.35 14.62
C ASN A 56 42.58 3.84 14.65
N ALA A 57 41.40 3.37 14.28
CA ALA A 57 41.18 1.93 14.06
C ALA A 57 39.97 1.59 13.18
N ILE A 58 39.62 2.35 12.13
CA ILE A 58 38.75 1.84 11.06
C ILE A 58 39.25 2.33 9.70
N LYS A 59 40.30 1.67 9.22
CA LYS A 59 40.69 1.67 7.82
C LYS A 59 40.08 0.41 7.21
N ASN A 60 39.25 0.57 6.19
CA ASN A 60 38.66 -0.46 5.31
C ASN A 60 37.19 -0.85 5.52
N LEU A 61 36.28 0.12 5.44
CA LEU A 61 34.93 -0.13 4.91
C LEU A 61 34.59 0.97 3.90
N LYS A 62 35.10 0.80 2.67
CA LYS A 62 34.57 1.50 1.49
C LYS A 62 33.21 0.87 1.19
N ILE A 63 32.14 1.53 1.61
CA ILE A 63 30.81 1.34 1.04
C ILE A 63 30.63 2.52 0.09
N GLU A 64 31.13 2.36 -1.13
CA GLU A 64 30.78 3.20 -2.27
C GLU A 64 29.59 2.53 -2.96
N ASP A 65 28.38 2.81 -2.47
CA ASP A 65 27.14 2.61 -3.23
C ASP A 65 26.28 3.88 -3.07
N SER A 66 26.77 4.98 -3.64
CA SER A 66 25.95 6.15 -3.88
C SER A 66 24.99 5.85 -5.04
N PHE A 67 23.75 5.47 -4.72
CA PHE A 67 22.66 5.38 -5.69
C PHE A 67 22.51 6.73 -6.42
N ASN A 68 22.94 6.78 -7.68
CA ASN A 68 22.88 7.97 -8.50
C ASN A 68 21.46 8.13 -9.09
N ILE A 69 20.59 8.84 -8.37
CA ILE A 69 19.17 9.06 -8.71
C ILE A 69 19.01 9.97 -9.96
N ASN A 70 20.06 10.69 -10.38
CA ASN A 70 19.97 11.69 -11.44
C ASN A 70 19.86 11.11 -12.86
N ASN A 71 20.06 9.80 -13.08
CA ASN A 71 19.96 9.19 -14.41
C ASN A 71 18.55 8.69 -14.78
N ILE A 72 17.59 8.64 -13.86
CA ILE A 72 16.25 8.09 -14.14
C ILE A 72 15.32 9.17 -14.72
N TYR A 73 15.49 10.44 -14.33
CA TYR A 73 14.61 11.54 -14.77
C TYR A 73 14.82 11.95 -16.24
N ASN A 74 15.98 11.69 -16.83
CA ASN A 74 16.29 12.13 -18.20
C ASN A 74 15.81 11.15 -19.30
N ASN A 75 15.28 9.97 -18.95
CA ASN A 75 14.90 8.96 -19.95
C ASN A 75 13.40 8.94 -20.32
N TYR A 76 12.59 9.83 -19.73
CA TYR A 76 11.14 9.91 -19.99
C TYR A 76 10.70 11.17 -20.76
N GLN A 77 11.63 12.05 -21.13
CA GLN A 77 11.37 13.30 -21.85
C GLN A 77 12.17 13.35 -23.16
N SER A 78 12.00 12.37 -24.05
CA SER A 78 12.20 12.51 -25.51
C SER A 78 11.91 11.19 -26.22
N VAL A 79 10.66 10.94 -26.58
CA VAL A 79 10.33 10.00 -27.68
C VAL A 79 9.35 10.73 -28.58
N ASP A 80 9.87 11.64 -29.38
CA ASP A 80 9.19 12.14 -30.57
C ASP A 80 9.59 11.25 -31.77
N ASN A 81 8.55 10.61 -32.32
CA ASN A 81 8.36 10.14 -33.69
C ASN A 81 9.60 9.77 -34.52
N THR A 82 9.80 8.46 -34.74
CA THR A 82 10.41 7.96 -35.98
C THR A 82 9.92 6.56 -36.33
N ASP A 83 9.28 6.50 -37.49
CA ASP A 83 9.09 5.40 -38.46
C ASP A 83 8.47 4.05 -38.06
N SER A 84 7.26 3.90 -38.58
CA SER A 84 6.50 2.68 -38.79
C SER A 84 7.25 1.63 -39.62
N ASN A 85 7.54 0.47 -39.03
CA ASN A 85 7.23 -0.87 -39.59
C ASN A 85 7.94 -1.99 -38.81
N SER A 86 7.30 -2.46 -37.74
CA SER A 86 7.44 -3.83 -37.22
C SER A 86 6.39 -4.02 -36.13
N TYR A 87 5.24 -4.64 -36.47
CA TYR A 87 4.24 -5.04 -35.48
C TYR A 87 4.69 -6.36 -34.82
N ASN A 88 5.83 -6.35 -34.15
CA ASN A 88 5.99 -7.16 -32.96
C ASN A 88 5.43 -6.31 -31.83
N THR A 89 4.26 -6.68 -31.33
CA THR A 89 3.71 -6.11 -30.09
C THR A 89 4.53 -6.62 -28.92
N ASP A 90 5.80 -6.21 -28.85
CA ASP A 90 6.64 -6.37 -27.68
C ASP A 90 5.91 -5.65 -26.54
N LEU A 91 5.32 -6.46 -25.67
CA LEU A 91 4.73 -6.00 -24.44
C LEU A 91 5.87 -5.45 -23.60
N ASN A 92 6.18 -4.15 -23.78
CA ASN A 92 7.18 -3.46 -22.99
C ASN A 92 6.70 -3.42 -21.53
N PHE A 93 7.16 -4.38 -20.75
CA PHE A 93 6.97 -4.41 -19.30
C PHE A 93 8.01 -3.48 -18.67
N THR A 94 7.59 -2.75 -17.64
CA THR A 94 8.54 -1.99 -16.83
C THR A 94 9.39 -2.93 -15.98
N ASP A 95 10.69 -2.67 -15.91
CA ASP A 95 11.61 -3.32 -14.98
C ASP A 95 11.50 -2.74 -13.56
N LEU A 96 10.77 -1.63 -13.39
CA LEU A 96 10.60 -1.00 -12.08
C LEU A 96 9.81 -1.92 -11.15
N ASN A 97 10.35 -2.12 -9.96
CA ASN A 97 9.62 -2.85 -8.92
C ASN A 97 8.64 -1.89 -8.18
N PRO A 98 7.60 -2.42 -7.51
CA PRO A 98 6.60 -1.58 -6.84
C PRO A 98 7.20 -0.64 -5.79
N TYR A 99 8.25 -1.10 -5.11
CA TYR A 99 8.93 -0.33 -4.07
C TYR A 99 9.67 0.88 -4.65
N GLU A 100 10.36 0.72 -5.77
CA GLU A 100 11.05 1.79 -6.49
C GLU A 100 10.08 2.87 -6.95
N ILE A 101 8.92 2.48 -7.50
CA ILE A 101 7.89 3.43 -7.92
C ILE A 101 7.45 4.29 -6.73
N VAL A 102 7.12 3.66 -5.60
CA VAL A 102 6.67 4.38 -4.40
C VAL A 102 7.79 5.23 -3.79
N GLU A 103 9.03 4.77 -3.79
CA GLU A 103 10.17 5.55 -3.32
C GLU A 103 10.40 6.80 -4.18
N ILE A 104 10.30 6.70 -5.50
CA ILE A 104 10.42 7.85 -6.41
C ILE A 104 9.32 8.87 -6.12
N ILE A 105 8.07 8.41 -6.00
CA ILE A 105 6.93 9.27 -5.64
C ILE A 105 7.17 9.93 -4.28
N ARG A 106 7.56 9.16 -3.26
CA ARG A 106 7.77 9.66 -1.89
C ARG A 106 8.90 10.68 -1.79
N LYS A 107 9.96 10.53 -2.60
CA LYS A 107 11.08 11.48 -2.68
C LYS A 107 10.69 12.79 -3.38
N SER A 108 9.56 12.83 -4.07
CA SER A 108 9.05 14.04 -4.69
C SER A 108 8.43 14.99 -3.66
N PRO A 109 8.47 16.32 -3.89
CA PRO A 109 7.75 17.28 -3.06
C PRO A 109 6.28 16.90 -2.88
N VAL A 110 5.73 17.06 -1.67
CA VAL A 110 4.36 16.58 -1.32
C VAL A 110 3.30 17.04 -2.32
N TYR A 111 3.38 18.28 -2.80
CA TYR A 111 2.43 18.86 -3.75
C TYR A 111 2.54 18.28 -5.18
N GLN A 112 3.61 17.55 -5.50
CA GLN A 112 3.82 16.89 -6.79
C GLN A 112 3.54 15.38 -6.75
N GLN A 113 3.40 14.78 -5.57
CA GLN A 113 3.29 13.33 -5.44
C GLN A 113 2.09 12.78 -6.22
N THR A 114 0.95 13.45 -6.14
CA THR A 114 -0.27 13.07 -6.88
C THR A 114 -0.08 13.11 -8.39
N ASP A 115 0.63 14.11 -8.92
CA ASP A 115 0.88 14.21 -10.35
C ASP A 115 1.94 13.19 -10.80
N ASN A 116 2.95 12.94 -9.97
CA ASN A 116 3.94 11.90 -10.25
C ASN A 116 3.33 10.50 -10.23
N MET A 117 2.35 10.22 -9.35
CA MET A 117 1.58 8.96 -9.36
C MET A 117 0.91 8.71 -10.71
N LYS A 118 0.33 9.74 -11.34
CA LYS A 118 -0.38 9.62 -12.63
C LYS A 118 0.54 9.17 -13.77
N ASN A 119 1.83 9.49 -13.72
CA ASN A 119 2.80 9.08 -14.73
C ASN A 119 3.03 7.56 -14.78
N TYR A 120 2.68 6.85 -13.71
CA TYR A 120 2.80 5.39 -13.64
C TYR A 120 1.48 4.68 -13.96
N ILE A 121 0.36 5.40 -14.06
CA ILE A 121 -0.92 4.80 -14.44
C ILE A 121 -0.79 4.27 -15.87
N GLY A 122 -1.17 3.00 -16.02
CA GLY A 122 -1.16 2.29 -17.27
C GLY A 122 0.14 1.61 -17.64
N LEU A 123 1.19 1.73 -16.82
CA LEU A 123 2.40 0.93 -16.97
C LEU A 123 2.06 -0.56 -16.82
N LYS A 124 2.58 -1.36 -17.74
CA LYS A 124 2.52 -2.82 -17.67
C LYS A 124 3.69 -3.33 -16.86
N PHE A 125 3.45 -4.32 -16.02
CA PHE A 125 4.47 -4.88 -15.13
C PHE A 125 4.44 -6.40 -15.14
N LYS A 126 5.54 -6.97 -14.65
CA LYS A 126 5.66 -8.39 -14.31
C LYS A 126 6.37 -8.51 -12.95
N TRP A 127 5.62 -8.82 -11.90
CA TRP A 127 6.13 -8.80 -10.53
C TRP A 127 5.92 -10.15 -9.82
N ILE A 128 6.83 -10.48 -8.91
CA ILE A 128 6.70 -11.60 -7.99
C ILE A 128 6.28 -11.06 -6.63
N LEU A 129 5.09 -11.42 -6.17
CA LEU A 129 4.45 -10.89 -4.97
C LEU A 129 4.00 -12.02 -4.04
N GLU A 130 3.88 -11.71 -2.75
CA GLU A 130 3.46 -12.62 -1.69
C GLU A 130 2.02 -12.31 -1.27
N ILE A 131 1.18 -13.34 -1.15
CA ILE A 131 -0.23 -13.18 -0.76
C ILE A 131 -0.32 -12.75 0.70
N TYR A 132 -0.92 -11.59 0.93
CA TYR A 132 -1.18 -11.08 2.27
C TYR A 132 -2.59 -11.42 2.76
N SER A 133 -3.61 -11.13 1.95
CA SER A 133 -5.00 -11.44 2.27
C SER A 133 -5.80 -11.76 1.01
N VAL A 134 -6.85 -12.56 1.20
CA VAL A 134 -7.89 -12.87 0.23
C VAL A 134 -9.21 -12.62 0.91
N ASP A 135 -9.85 -11.52 0.57
CA ASP A 135 -11.06 -11.05 1.24
C ASP A 135 -12.25 -11.21 0.29
N LYS A 136 -13.26 -11.99 0.71
CA LYS A 136 -14.50 -12.16 -0.08
C LYS A 136 -15.29 -10.84 -0.08
N ILE A 137 -15.52 -10.27 -1.25
CA ILE A 137 -16.39 -9.09 -1.42
C ILE A 137 -17.82 -9.55 -1.71
N ASP A 138 -17.96 -10.51 -2.62
CA ASP A 138 -19.23 -11.05 -3.09
C ASP A 138 -19.07 -12.56 -3.35
N ASP A 139 -20.14 -13.26 -3.75
CA ASP A 139 -20.15 -14.71 -3.94
C ASP A 139 -19.05 -15.21 -4.88
N ASN A 140 -18.77 -14.46 -5.94
CA ASN A 140 -17.76 -14.80 -6.92
C ASN A 140 -16.60 -13.81 -6.99
N ILE A 141 -16.62 -12.71 -6.22
CA ILE A 141 -15.60 -11.67 -6.30
C ILE A 141 -14.77 -11.67 -5.02
N VAL A 142 -13.45 -11.80 -5.19
CA VAL A 142 -12.48 -11.71 -4.10
C VAL A 142 -11.54 -10.54 -4.35
N ASN A 143 -11.22 -9.83 -3.28
CA ASN A 143 -10.13 -8.87 -3.24
C ASN A 143 -8.85 -9.61 -2.85
N ILE A 144 -7.81 -9.47 -3.65
CA ILE A 144 -6.50 -10.04 -3.37
C ILE A 144 -5.58 -8.89 -2.98
N SER A 145 -4.99 -8.99 -1.79
CA SER A 145 -3.99 -8.05 -1.30
C SER A 145 -2.64 -8.75 -1.24
N LEU A 146 -1.62 -8.12 -1.79
CA LEU A 146 -0.28 -8.68 -1.95
C LEU A 146 0.79 -7.69 -1.49
N TYR A 147 1.95 -8.21 -1.11
CA TYR A 147 3.14 -7.40 -0.89
C TYR A 147 4.31 -7.88 -1.76
N PRO A 148 5.24 -6.98 -2.13
CA PRO A 148 6.60 -7.37 -2.46
C PRO A 148 7.19 -8.25 -1.35
N LYS A 149 8.05 -9.20 -1.73
CA LYS A 149 8.73 -10.12 -0.81
C LYS A 149 9.27 -9.38 0.42
N LYS A 150 9.10 -9.97 1.61
CA LYS A 150 9.41 -9.37 2.94
C LYS A 150 8.38 -8.35 3.44
N ARG A 151 7.18 -8.30 2.87
CA ARG A 151 6.05 -7.47 3.34
C ARG A 151 6.38 -5.98 3.42
N ILE A 152 7.14 -5.50 2.44
CA ILE A 152 7.54 -4.09 2.35
C ILE A 152 6.49 -3.38 1.50
N SER A 153 6.01 -2.21 1.93
CA SER A 153 5.17 -1.30 1.14
C SER A 153 5.69 -1.17 -0.31
N PRO A 154 4.84 -1.01 -1.34
CA PRO A 154 3.38 -0.84 -1.29
C PRO A 154 2.57 -2.11 -1.10
N LEU A 155 1.31 -1.92 -0.70
CA LEU A 155 0.28 -2.95 -0.83
C LEU A 155 -0.22 -2.97 -2.29
N ILE A 156 -0.17 -4.11 -2.95
CA ILE A 156 -0.74 -4.29 -4.30
C ILE A 156 -2.09 -4.96 -4.14
N GLN A 157 -3.12 -4.40 -4.76
CA GLN A 157 -4.47 -4.92 -4.66
C GLN A 157 -5.13 -5.07 -6.02
N PHE A 158 -5.94 -6.10 -6.17
CA PHE A 158 -6.83 -6.27 -7.32
C PHE A 158 -8.03 -7.12 -6.96
N LYS A 159 -9.09 -7.01 -7.76
CA LYS A 159 -10.29 -7.83 -7.65
C LYS A 159 -10.32 -8.82 -8.79
N ILE A 160 -10.70 -10.06 -8.49
CA ILE A 160 -10.89 -11.09 -9.52
C ILE A 160 -12.23 -11.79 -9.30
N ASN A 161 -12.77 -12.28 -10.40
CA ASN A 161 -13.85 -13.25 -10.39
C ASN A 161 -13.25 -14.66 -10.22
N ILE A 162 -13.62 -15.34 -9.14
CA ILE A 162 -13.11 -16.66 -8.80
C ILE A 162 -13.51 -17.75 -9.80
N ASN A 163 -14.52 -17.50 -10.62
CA ASN A 163 -14.93 -18.43 -11.69
C ASN A 163 -14.05 -18.29 -12.93
N GLU A 164 -13.50 -17.10 -13.18
CA GLU A 164 -12.50 -16.86 -14.24
C GLU A 164 -11.12 -17.36 -13.82
N PHE A 165 -10.81 -17.29 -12.52
CA PHE A 165 -9.54 -17.74 -11.94
C PHE A 165 -9.76 -18.74 -10.79
N PRO A 166 -10.24 -19.96 -11.08
CA PRO A 166 -10.59 -20.95 -10.05
C PRO A 166 -9.41 -21.40 -9.19
N ALA A 167 -8.18 -21.23 -9.69
CA ALA A 167 -6.95 -21.52 -8.93
C ALA A 167 -6.92 -20.79 -7.58
N PHE A 168 -7.45 -19.57 -7.50
CA PHE A 168 -7.49 -18.77 -6.27
C PHE A 168 -8.32 -19.38 -5.13
N LYS A 169 -9.17 -20.39 -5.41
CA LYS A 169 -9.86 -21.16 -4.35
C LYS A 169 -8.90 -21.95 -3.46
N THR A 170 -7.69 -22.21 -3.96
CA THR A 170 -6.68 -23.04 -3.29
C THR A 170 -5.47 -22.22 -2.83
N PHE A 171 -5.54 -20.90 -2.95
CA PHE A 171 -4.42 -20.04 -2.60
C PHE A 171 -4.45 -19.73 -1.11
N TYR A 172 -3.28 -19.78 -0.50
CA TYR A 172 -3.11 -19.51 0.92
C TYR A 172 -2.27 -18.26 1.14
N ARG A 173 -2.38 -17.70 2.35
CA ARG A 173 -1.48 -16.63 2.79
C ARG A 173 -0.02 -17.07 2.66
N ASP A 174 0.85 -16.11 2.35
CA ASP A 174 2.31 -16.27 2.22
C ASP A 174 2.77 -17.07 0.98
N GLU A 175 1.86 -17.46 0.08
CA GLU A 175 2.22 -18.02 -1.21
C GLU A 175 2.75 -16.95 -2.18
N LEU A 176 3.69 -17.35 -3.04
CA LEU A 176 4.29 -16.46 -4.04
C LEU A 176 3.56 -16.58 -5.39
N LEU A 177 3.24 -15.42 -5.96
CA LEU A 177 2.59 -15.28 -7.25
C LEU A 177 3.42 -14.44 -8.19
N GLU A 178 3.56 -14.90 -9.42
CA GLU A 178 4.00 -14.07 -10.53
C GLU A 178 2.78 -13.44 -11.19
N ILE A 179 2.68 -12.12 -11.15
CA ILE A 179 1.56 -11.38 -11.73
C ILE A 179 2.08 -10.49 -12.84
N THR A 180 1.45 -10.62 -13.99
CA THR A 180 1.59 -9.71 -15.12
C THR A 180 0.32 -8.89 -15.22
N GLY A 181 0.44 -7.57 -15.25
CA GLY A 181 -0.72 -6.70 -15.19
C GLY A 181 -0.43 -5.28 -15.63
N LYS A 182 -1.42 -4.42 -15.39
CA LYS A 182 -1.35 -2.98 -15.66
C LYS A 182 -1.69 -2.21 -14.39
N ILE A 183 -0.98 -1.12 -14.12
CA ILE A 183 -1.31 -0.24 -13.00
C ILE A 183 -2.56 0.58 -13.36
N LEU A 184 -3.59 0.54 -12.50
CA LEU A 184 -4.81 1.32 -12.70
C LEU A 184 -4.80 2.60 -11.89
N GLU A 185 -4.41 2.52 -10.62
CA GLU A 185 -4.57 3.61 -9.68
C GLU A 185 -3.56 3.50 -8.53
N PHE A 186 -3.23 4.65 -7.94
CA PHE A 186 -2.50 4.75 -6.68
C PHE A 186 -3.39 5.37 -5.62
N GLU A 187 -3.45 4.75 -4.44
CA GLU A 187 -4.10 5.32 -3.27
C GLU A 187 -3.12 5.27 -2.09
N ASN A 188 -2.50 6.42 -1.80
CA ASN A 188 -1.48 6.58 -0.76
C ASN A 188 -0.29 5.62 -0.95
N ILE A 189 -0.26 4.51 -0.18
CA ILE A 189 0.78 3.46 -0.22
C ILE A 189 0.30 2.18 -0.89
N SER A 190 -0.84 2.23 -1.56
CA SER A 190 -1.41 1.09 -2.26
C SER A 190 -1.44 1.33 -3.77
N ILE A 191 -1.27 0.24 -4.52
CA ILE A 191 -1.33 0.21 -5.97
C ILE A 191 -2.46 -0.74 -6.37
N THR A 192 -3.47 -0.19 -7.03
CA THR A 192 -4.54 -1.00 -7.63
C THR A 192 -4.10 -1.41 -9.03
N VAL A 193 -4.17 -2.70 -9.32
CA VAL A 193 -3.71 -3.27 -10.59
C VAL A 193 -4.82 -4.06 -11.29
N GLU A 194 -4.71 -4.16 -12.61
CA GLU A 194 -5.50 -5.05 -13.44
C GLU A 194 -4.63 -6.25 -13.83
N PRO A 195 -4.89 -7.45 -13.30
CA PRO A 195 -4.13 -8.63 -13.67
C PRO A 195 -4.49 -9.08 -15.09
N ILE A 196 -3.47 -9.32 -15.91
CA ILE A 196 -3.59 -9.92 -17.25
C ILE A 196 -3.29 -11.42 -17.18
N LYS A 197 -2.26 -11.79 -16.41
CA LYS A 197 -1.85 -13.18 -16.19
C LYS A 197 -1.36 -13.36 -14.77
N ILE A 198 -1.72 -14.49 -14.16
CA ILE A 198 -1.32 -14.82 -12.79
C ILE A 198 -0.84 -16.26 -12.78
N ASN A 199 0.38 -16.49 -12.31
CA ASN A 199 0.98 -17.81 -12.16
C ASN A 199 1.35 -18.03 -10.69
N LYS A 200 1.07 -19.22 -10.17
CA LYS A 200 1.59 -19.68 -8.89
C LYS A 200 3.04 -20.15 -9.07
N ILE A 201 3.94 -19.75 -8.17
CA ILE A 201 5.37 -20.12 -8.18
C ILE A 201 5.61 -21.30 -7.24
#